data_AF-A0AAQ3UKX2-F1
#
_entry.id   AF-A0AAQ3UKX2-F1
#
_cell.length_a   1.000
_cell.length_b   1.000
_cell.length_c   1.000
_cell.angle_alpha   90.00
_cell.angle_beta   90.00
_cell.angle_gamma   90.00
#
_symmetry.space_group_name_H-M   'P 1'
#
loop_
_entity.id
_entity.type
_entity.pdbx_description
1 polymer ?
#
loop_
_entity_poly.entity_id
_entity_poly.type
_entity_poly.pdbx_seq_one_letter_code
_entity_poly.pdbx_strand_id
1 'polypeptide(L)'
;MKRQRTLTLRSFFAPAITPVIPAQENVNINPQQSVETGAGIDTHIDRLHIDAPILDAPVVDTPMADVHSVDTPMVNVPSVDTPMVNAPSGDAPAENNVDDPIETPATNEELVFDSSEIVADPGLRKPIEEYDINIRDAVRREYLIRGPCQPIGHVYPKKIMSGRKRSFVESWFKNHVWLEYSVSKDAAFCFYCYLFKQPRPENYGVDAFTSMGVSNWKNARQIFREHVGKVDSLHNKARQHCEAFRNQRQSVEHVMSTITEQNEAEYLGRLTMILAMVRFLLLQALAFRGHDESRTSSNKGNFLELTDWLKMRDEGAKNLLDNALGNNLLTSPYVQKDMYEACAKQTTKAILDDIGDKKFSILVDESRDASIKEQMAVVLRYVNSKGQVIERFLGVEHVPDTTSAALKTALDAMLLGHGLSIHNIRGQGYDGASNMRGEFHGLQRLVLDENPYAFYIHCFAHQLQLVVVSVAKCCSSVTDFFNYTTLIVNTVNASCKRHDQLAQQHHENVVRELENDEIFSGRGSCKTWGYSLGVTS
;
A
#
# COMPACT_ATOMS: atom_id res chain seq x y z
N MET A 1 -12.03 45.02 35.75
CA MET A 1 -12.05 43.77 36.54
C MET A 1 -12.80 42.71 35.74
N LYS A 2 -12.11 41.93 34.91
CA LYS A 2 -11.69 40.52 35.17
C LYS A 2 -12.86 39.57 35.49
N ARG A 3 -13.22 38.73 34.52
CA ARG A 3 -12.85 37.29 34.55
C ARG A 3 -12.91 36.67 33.14
N GLN A 4 -11.72 36.30 32.66
CA GLN A 4 -11.48 35.38 31.57
C GLN A 4 -12.00 33.97 31.94
N ARG A 5 -12.55 33.26 30.97
CA ARG A 5 -12.43 31.80 30.90
C ARG A 5 -11.74 31.46 29.58
N THR A 6 -10.46 31.12 29.71
CA THR A 6 -9.60 30.56 28.68
C THR A 6 -10.07 29.13 28.40
N LEU A 7 -10.55 28.85 27.18
CA LEU A 7 -10.72 27.50 26.67
C LEU A 7 -9.49 27.17 25.83
N THR A 8 -8.54 26.46 26.44
CA THR A 8 -7.36 25.91 25.74
C THR A 8 -7.74 24.62 25.01
N LEU A 9 -7.31 24.50 23.76
CA LEU A 9 -7.48 23.41 22.78
C LEU A 9 -7.00 22.00 23.21
N ARG A 10 -6.64 21.77 24.49
CA ARG A 10 -6.20 20.47 25.00
C ARG A 10 -7.32 19.44 25.20
N SER A 11 -8.60 19.82 25.05
CA SER A 11 -9.73 18.94 25.39
C SER A 11 -10.27 18.06 24.26
N PHE A 12 -9.79 18.21 23.03
CA PHE A 12 -10.31 17.43 21.89
C PHE A 12 -9.47 16.21 21.50
N PHE A 13 -8.26 16.06 22.05
CA PHE A 13 -7.33 14.98 21.68
C PHE A 13 -6.60 14.37 22.89
N ALA A 14 -7.33 13.95 23.92
CA ALA A 14 -6.79 13.11 24.99
C ALA A 14 -7.24 11.66 24.79
N PRO A 15 -6.34 10.65 24.83
CA PRO A 15 -6.76 9.26 24.90
C PRO A 15 -7.41 9.01 26.28
N ALA A 16 -8.54 8.31 26.29
CA ALA A 16 -9.19 7.89 27.52
C ALA A 16 -8.31 6.88 28.28
N ILE A 17 -7.52 7.37 29.23
CA ILE A 17 -6.88 6.54 30.26
C ILE A 17 -7.87 6.47 31.43
N THR A 18 -8.45 5.30 31.66
CA THR A 18 -9.21 5.03 32.89
C THR A 18 -8.25 5.02 34.10
N PRO A 19 -8.52 5.79 35.16
CA PRO A 19 -7.66 5.77 36.34
C PRO A 19 -7.84 4.47 37.15
N VAL A 20 -6.72 3.84 37.49
CA VAL A 20 -6.64 2.79 38.51
C VAL A 20 -6.92 3.42 39.87
N ILE A 21 -7.98 2.97 40.53
CA ILE A 21 -8.32 3.37 41.91
C ILE A 21 -7.43 2.54 42.85
N PRO A 22 -6.65 3.15 43.77
CA PRO A 22 -5.88 2.40 44.75
C PRO A 22 -6.82 1.85 45.83
N ALA A 23 -6.59 0.58 46.19
CA ALA A 23 -7.25 -0.09 47.30
C ALA A 23 -7.03 0.70 48.60
N GLN A 24 -8.12 1.07 49.27
CA GLN A 24 -8.07 1.57 50.64
C GLN A 24 -8.51 0.48 51.62
N GLU A 25 -7.73 0.44 52.68
CA GLU A 25 -7.72 -0.37 53.88
C GLU A 25 -9.08 -0.78 54.46
N ASN A 26 -9.12 -2.03 54.92
CA ASN A 26 -10.11 -2.60 55.81
C ASN A 26 -10.28 -1.74 57.07
N VAL A 27 -11.49 -1.21 57.29
CA VAL A 27 -11.93 -0.79 58.63
C VAL A 27 -13.17 -1.60 59.00
N ASN A 28 -12.94 -2.49 59.96
CA ASN A 28 -13.91 -3.35 60.63
C ASN A 28 -14.68 -2.52 61.68
N ILE A 29 -15.99 -2.32 61.52
CA ILE A 29 -16.90 -1.99 62.63
C ILE A 29 -18.28 -2.60 62.38
N ASN A 30 -18.62 -3.61 63.16
CA ASN A 30 -19.98 -3.96 63.58
C ASN A 30 -19.98 -3.80 65.12
N PRO A 31 -21.04 -3.28 65.78
CA PRO A 31 -22.11 -4.18 66.26
C PRO A 31 -23.52 -3.56 66.47
N GLN A 32 -24.55 -4.42 66.34
CA GLN A 32 -25.78 -4.58 67.19
C GLN A 32 -26.80 -3.40 67.31
N GLN A 33 -28.12 -3.54 67.54
CA GLN A 33 -29.13 -4.61 67.69
C GLN A 33 -30.51 -3.90 67.86
N SER A 34 -31.61 -4.50 67.35
CA SER A 34 -33.01 -4.52 67.90
C SER A 34 -33.98 -4.95 66.77
N VAL A 35 -34.51 -6.18 66.68
CA VAL A 35 -35.69 -6.75 67.39
C VAL A 35 -36.88 -5.79 67.28
N GLU A 36 -38.01 -6.06 66.59
CA GLU A 36 -39.02 -7.08 66.94
C GLU A 36 -40.13 -7.24 65.85
N THR A 37 -40.66 -8.48 65.73
CA THR A 37 -42.03 -8.91 65.33
C THR A 37 -42.65 -8.65 63.94
N GLY A 38 -42.87 -9.74 63.19
CA GLY A 38 -44.21 -10.37 63.11
C GLY A 38 -45.09 -10.12 61.86
N ALA A 39 -45.65 -11.22 61.36
CA ALA A 39 -46.77 -11.39 60.41
C ALA A 39 -46.43 -11.44 58.91
N GLY A 40 -46.52 -12.66 58.37
CA GLY A 40 -46.42 -12.95 56.94
C GLY A 40 -47.72 -12.66 56.19
N ILE A 41 -47.57 -12.38 54.90
CA ILE A 41 -48.60 -12.53 53.88
C ILE A 41 -47.89 -13.03 52.60
N ASP A 42 -48.35 -14.19 52.15
CA ASP A 42 -48.09 -14.81 50.85
C ASP A 42 -48.51 -13.87 49.72
N THR A 43 -47.61 -13.61 48.76
CA THR A 43 -48.02 -13.25 47.40
C THR A 43 -47.11 -13.94 46.39
N HIS A 44 -47.67 -15.01 45.83
CA HIS A 44 -47.37 -15.60 44.52
C HIS A 44 -46.87 -14.55 43.51
N ILE A 45 -45.69 -14.78 42.94
CA ILE A 45 -45.33 -14.21 41.64
C ILE A 45 -45.33 -15.37 40.66
N ASP A 46 -46.43 -15.48 39.92
CA ASP A 46 -46.60 -16.41 38.81
C ASP A 46 -45.56 -16.13 37.73
N ARG A 47 -44.77 -17.15 37.44
CA ARG A 47 -43.96 -17.26 36.23
C ARG A 47 -44.91 -17.49 35.07
N LEU A 48 -45.14 -16.46 34.25
CA LEU A 48 -45.78 -16.60 32.95
C LEU A 48 -44.91 -17.49 32.05
N HIS A 49 -45.28 -18.77 31.97
CA HIS A 49 -44.97 -19.65 30.84
C HIS A 49 -45.75 -19.11 29.62
N ILE A 50 -45.03 -18.70 28.59
CA ILE A 50 -45.61 -18.52 27.26
C ILE A 50 -45.21 -19.77 26.48
N ASP A 51 -46.13 -20.73 26.44
CA ASP A 51 -46.09 -21.85 25.51
C ASP A 51 -46.26 -21.32 24.08
N ALA A 52 -45.26 -21.51 23.24
CA ALA A 52 -45.40 -21.31 21.80
C ALA A 52 -46.11 -22.54 21.21
N PRO A 53 -47.22 -22.37 20.46
CA PRO A 53 -47.90 -23.51 19.85
C PRO A 53 -47.05 -24.07 18.70
N ILE A 54 -46.78 -25.37 18.76
CA ILE A 54 -46.30 -26.17 17.63
C ILE A 54 -47.46 -26.26 16.63
N LEU A 55 -47.32 -25.61 15.48
CA LEU A 55 -48.15 -25.89 14.31
C LEU A 55 -47.47 -26.96 13.47
N ASP A 56 -48.06 -28.14 13.44
CA ASP A 56 -47.74 -29.18 12.45
C ASP A 56 -48.15 -28.67 11.06
N ALA A 57 -47.18 -28.56 10.16
CA ALA A 57 -47.44 -28.30 8.75
C ALA A 57 -47.92 -29.59 8.06
N PRO A 58 -48.98 -29.57 7.24
CA PRO A 58 -49.45 -30.75 6.55
C PRO A 58 -48.47 -31.17 5.44
N VAL A 59 -48.12 -32.45 5.42
CA VAL A 59 -47.45 -33.12 4.29
C VAL A 59 -48.45 -33.18 3.14
N VAL A 60 -48.15 -32.47 2.05
CA VAL A 60 -48.86 -32.61 0.78
C VAL A 60 -47.91 -33.29 -0.20
N ASP A 61 -48.20 -34.55 -0.51
CA ASP A 61 -47.62 -35.26 -1.64
C ASP A 61 -48.22 -34.69 -2.93
N THR A 62 -47.41 -34.02 -3.75
CA THR A 62 -47.76 -33.71 -5.14
C THR A 62 -47.12 -34.74 -6.08
N PRO A 63 -47.89 -35.34 -7.01
CA PRO A 63 -47.37 -36.37 -7.92
C PRO A 63 -46.43 -35.77 -8.96
N MET A 64 -45.41 -36.54 -9.34
CA MET A 64 -44.47 -36.20 -10.40
C MET A 64 -45.19 -36.09 -11.74
N ALA A 65 -45.05 -34.94 -12.40
CA ALA A 65 -45.42 -34.78 -13.80
C ALA A 65 -44.17 -34.98 -14.67
N ASP A 66 -44.22 -35.97 -15.55
CA ASP A 66 -43.25 -36.19 -16.62
C ASP A 66 -43.18 -34.95 -17.53
N VAL A 67 -42.02 -34.30 -17.58
CA VAL A 67 -41.71 -33.30 -18.61
C VAL A 67 -40.78 -33.96 -19.62
N HIS A 68 -41.31 -34.17 -20.82
CA HIS A 68 -40.57 -34.63 -21.99
C HIS A 68 -39.33 -33.75 -22.25
N SER A 69 -38.17 -34.38 -22.39
CA SER A 69 -36.98 -33.77 -23.01
C SER A 69 -37.32 -33.23 -24.39
N VAL A 70 -37.13 -31.93 -24.59
CA VAL A 70 -37.10 -31.32 -25.91
C VAL A 70 -35.65 -30.96 -26.21
N ASP A 71 -35.07 -31.66 -27.18
CA ASP A 71 -33.73 -31.42 -27.72
C ASP A 71 -33.64 -29.99 -28.28
N THR A 72 -32.60 -29.26 -27.89
CA THR A 72 -32.16 -28.03 -28.55
C THR A 72 -30.98 -28.33 -29.48
N PRO A 73 -30.94 -27.79 -30.71
CA PRO A 73 -29.97 -28.21 -31.72
C PRO A 73 -28.58 -27.60 -31.46
N MET A 74 -27.54 -28.42 -31.63
CA MET A 74 -26.14 -27.98 -31.64
C MET A 74 -25.88 -27.03 -32.82
N VAL A 75 -25.42 -25.82 -32.52
CA VAL A 75 -24.85 -24.91 -33.53
C VAL A 75 -23.35 -25.23 -33.65
N ASN A 76 -22.94 -25.70 -34.83
CA ASN A 76 -21.54 -25.93 -35.18
C ASN A 76 -20.75 -24.61 -35.21
N VAL A 77 -19.69 -24.53 -34.41
CA VAL A 77 -18.65 -23.47 -34.51
C VAL A 77 -17.49 -24.03 -35.35
N PRO A 78 -16.95 -23.29 -36.35
CA PRO A 78 -15.88 -23.80 -37.20
C PRO A 78 -14.54 -23.86 -36.45
N SER A 79 -13.82 -24.97 -36.61
CA SER A 79 -12.42 -25.12 -36.17
C SER A 79 -11.51 -24.25 -37.04
N VAL A 80 -10.73 -23.36 -36.40
CA VAL A 80 -9.63 -22.63 -37.04
C VAL A 80 -8.33 -23.12 -36.41
N ASP A 81 -7.54 -23.82 -37.22
CA ASP A 81 -6.21 -24.31 -36.84
C ASP A 81 -5.27 -23.15 -36.50
N THR A 82 -4.62 -23.22 -35.33
CA THR A 82 -3.50 -22.36 -34.96
C THR A 82 -2.20 -23.16 -34.97
N PRO A 83 -1.09 -22.61 -35.52
CA PRO A 83 0.13 -23.36 -35.75
C PRO A 83 0.95 -23.51 -34.46
N MET A 84 1.53 -24.70 -34.27
CA MET A 84 2.51 -25.02 -33.23
C MET A 84 3.79 -24.18 -33.40
N VAL A 85 4.24 -23.54 -32.31
CA VAL A 85 5.61 -23.02 -32.20
C VAL A 85 6.24 -23.60 -30.92
N ASN A 86 7.42 -24.20 -31.11
CA ASN A 86 8.17 -24.99 -30.14
C ASN A 86 8.58 -24.20 -28.88
N ALA A 87 8.33 -24.79 -27.71
CA ALA A 87 8.92 -24.38 -26.44
C ALA A 87 10.32 -25.01 -26.27
N PRO A 88 11.35 -24.26 -25.82
CA PRO A 88 12.62 -24.85 -25.44
C PRO A 88 12.56 -25.40 -24.01
N SER A 89 13.06 -26.63 -23.88
CA SER A 89 13.34 -27.39 -22.66
C SER A 89 14.15 -26.59 -21.64
N GLY A 90 13.68 -26.56 -20.40
CA GLY A 90 14.42 -26.06 -19.23
C GLY A 90 14.46 -27.14 -18.16
N ASP A 91 15.64 -27.70 -17.93
CA ASP A 91 15.94 -28.69 -16.89
C ASP A 91 15.64 -28.13 -15.49
N ALA A 92 14.97 -28.96 -14.68
CA ALA A 92 14.86 -28.75 -13.24
C ALA A 92 16.17 -29.15 -12.54
N PRO A 93 16.67 -28.40 -11.54
CA PRO A 93 17.63 -28.93 -10.60
C PRO A 93 16.90 -29.50 -9.38
N ALA A 94 17.32 -30.72 -9.04
CA ALA A 94 16.89 -31.52 -7.91
C ALA A 94 17.21 -30.86 -6.55
N GLU A 95 16.36 -31.17 -5.58
CA GLU A 95 16.58 -30.96 -4.16
C GLU A 95 17.87 -31.68 -3.70
N ASN A 96 18.80 -30.94 -3.13
CA ASN A 96 19.85 -31.49 -2.27
C ASN A 96 19.89 -30.67 -0.98
N ASN A 97 19.32 -31.24 0.07
CA ASN A 97 19.52 -30.82 1.44
C ASN A 97 20.99 -31.07 1.82
N VAL A 98 21.73 -29.99 2.11
CA VAL A 98 22.95 -30.04 2.91
C VAL A 98 22.79 -28.97 3.97
N ASP A 99 22.76 -29.41 5.23
CA ASP A 99 22.80 -28.57 6.42
C ASP A 99 24.09 -27.74 6.41
N ASP A 100 23.99 -26.44 6.09
CA ASP A 100 25.06 -25.50 6.39
C ASP A 100 25.01 -25.16 7.90
N PRO A 101 26.11 -25.32 8.65
CA PRO A 101 26.14 -24.92 10.04
C PRO A 101 25.98 -23.41 10.13
N ILE A 102 25.09 -22.97 11.02
CA ILE A 102 24.94 -21.57 11.42
C ILE A 102 26.29 -21.10 11.97
N GLU A 103 27.07 -20.41 11.15
CA GLU A 103 28.22 -19.64 11.63
C GLU A 103 27.69 -18.51 12.51
N THR A 104 27.92 -18.65 13.81
CA THR A 104 27.93 -17.55 14.76
C THR A 104 28.67 -16.35 14.15
N PRO A 105 28.13 -15.12 14.24
CA PRO A 105 28.77 -13.96 13.65
C PRO A 105 30.16 -13.79 14.25
N ALA A 106 31.18 -13.93 13.40
CA ALA A 106 32.54 -13.61 13.76
C ALA A 106 32.56 -12.19 14.33
N THR A 107 33.24 -12.05 15.46
CA THR A 107 33.61 -10.77 16.08
C THR A 107 33.98 -9.77 14.99
N ASN A 108 33.23 -8.66 14.90
CA ASN A 108 33.56 -7.50 14.09
C ASN A 108 34.94 -6.97 14.54
N GLU A 109 36.02 -7.49 13.93
CA GLU A 109 37.24 -6.73 13.81
C GLU A 109 36.91 -5.57 12.87
N GLU A 110 36.85 -4.34 13.41
CA GLU A 110 36.79 -3.14 12.57
C GLU A 110 37.95 -3.22 11.57
N LEU A 111 37.64 -3.39 10.28
CA LEU A 111 38.61 -3.32 9.21
C LEU A 111 39.17 -1.89 9.16
N VAL A 112 40.22 -1.64 9.93
CA VAL A 112 40.91 -0.35 9.95
C VAL A 112 41.76 -0.25 8.69
N PHE A 113 41.37 0.68 7.81
CA PHE A 113 42.15 1.00 6.62
C PHE A 113 43.49 1.64 7.01
N ASP A 114 44.61 1.01 6.63
CA ASP A 114 45.94 1.60 6.77
C ASP A 114 46.31 2.40 5.52
N SER A 115 46.54 3.71 5.72
CA SER A 115 46.99 4.62 4.66
C SER A 115 48.34 4.20 4.05
N SER A 116 49.18 3.45 4.79
CA SER A 116 50.49 3.01 4.30
C SER A 116 50.43 2.05 3.11
N GLU A 117 49.29 1.36 2.92
CA GLU A 117 49.07 0.40 1.84
C GLU A 117 48.75 1.07 0.49
N ILE A 118 48.49 2.37 0.48
CA ILE A 118 48.13 3.09 -0.75
C ILE A 118 49.35 3.35 -1.63
N VAL A 119 49.30 2.81 -2.85
CA VAL A 119 50.34 2.98 -3.86
C VAL A 119 50.07 4.21 -4.73
N ALA A 120 51.02 5.13 -4.78
CA ALA A 120 50.87 6.36 -5.55
C ALA A 120 50.95 6.12 -7.08
N ASP A 121 51.81 5.21 -7.56
CA ASP A 121 51.96 4.95 -9.00
C ASP A 121 50.69 4.28 -9.57
N PRO A 122 49.97 4.92 -10.52
CA PRO A 122 48.70 4.41 -11.03
C PRO A 122 48.83 3.07 -11.76
N GLY A 123 50.01 2.73 -12.26
CA GLY A 123 50.26 1.44 -12.90
C GLY A 123 50.34 0.26 -11.94
N LEU A 124 50.57 0.53 -10.64
CA LEU A 124 50.70 -0.46 -9.57
C LEU A 124 49.49 -0.50 -8.64
N ARG A 125 48.51 0.39 -8.82
CA ARG A 125 47.32 0.46 -7.98
C ARG A 125 46.43 -0.75 -8.20
N LYS A 126 45.93 -1.30 -7.09
CA LYS A 126 44.79 -2.20 -7.09
C LYS A 126 43.53 -1.47 -7.58
N PRO A 127 42.66 -2.06 -8.43
CA PRO A 127 41.34 -1.51 -8.74
C PRO A 127 40.53 -1.21 -7.48
N ILE A 128 39.66 -0.19 -7.51
CA ILE A 128 38.86 0.21 -6.33
C ILE A 128 37.86 -0.90 -5.96
N GLU A 129 37.33 -1.61 -6.94
CA GLU A 129 36.39 -2.71 -6.79
C GLU A 129 37.01 -3.93 -6.09
N GLU A 130 38.33 -3.99 -6.03
CA GLU A 130 39.08 -5.07 -5.41
C GLU A 130 39.31 -4.85 -3.90
N TYR A 131 39.01 -3.66 -3.36
CA TYR A 131 38.97 -3.42 -1.92
C TYR A 131 37.64 -3.86 -1.31
N ASP A 132 37.64 -4.17 -0.01
CA ASP A 132 36.42 -4.48 0.74
C ASP A 132 35.42 -3.31 0.66
N ILE A 133 34.12 -3.62 0.54
CA ILE A 133 33.08 -2.62 0.31
C ILE A 133 33.05 -1.55 1.41
N ASN A 134 33.40 -1.91 2.64
CA ASN A 134 33.36 -1.03 3.80
C ASN A 134 34.54 -0.05 3.84
N ILE A 135 35.64 -0.33 3.13
CA ILE A 135 36.84 0.54 3.13
C ILE A 135 37.03 1.33 1.83
N ARG A 136 36.28 1.03 0.76
CA ARG A 136 36.43 1.70 -0.55
C ARG A 136 36.36 3.22 -0.47
N ASP A 137 35.48 3.76 0.38
CA ASP A 137 35.34 5.21 0.54
C ASP A 137 36.51 5.83 1.30
N ALA A 138 37.06 5.13 2.31
CA ALA A 138 38.29 5.53 2.98
C ALA A 138 39.48 5.55 2.01
N VAL A 139 39.62 4.50 1.18
CA VAL A 139 40.61 4.41 0.11
C VAL A 139 40.48 5.58 -0.87
N ARG A 140 39.25 5.89 -1.34
CA ARG A 140 39.01 7.03 -2.23
C ARG A 140 39.41 8.35 -1.58
N ARG A 141 39.09 8.56 -0.30
CA ARG A 141 39.49 9.77 0.44
C ARG A 141 41.00 9.91 0.52
N GLU A 142 41.72 8.83 0.80
CA GLU A 142 43.18 8.86 0.89
C GLU A 142 43.82 9.22 -0.46
N TYR A 143 43.36 8.63 -1.57
CA TYR A 143 43.81 9.04 -2.90
C TYR A 143 43.50 10.51 -3.19
N LEU A 144 42.33 11.01 -2.78
CA LEU A 144 41.96 12.42 -2.94
C LEU A 144 42.84 13.38 -2.14
N ILE A 145 43.30 12.97 -0.96
CA ILE A 145 44.25 13.73 -0.13
C ILE A 145 45.62 13.79 -0.82
N ARG A 146 46.11 12.65 -1.33
CA ARG A 146 47.40 12.56 -2.03
C ARG A 146 47.40 13.25 -3.39
N GLY A 147 46.24 13.28 -4.05
CA GLY A 147 46.09 13.86 -5.38
C GLY A 147 46.65 12.98 -6.51
N PRO A 148 46.57 13.46 -7.76
CA PRO A 148 47.03 12.73 -8.93
C PRO A 148 48.55 12.52 -8.93
N CYS A 149 49.01 11.34 -9.34
CA CYS A 149 50.43 11.02 -9.46
C CYS A 149 51.05 11.71 -10.69
N GLN A 150 51.78 12.80 -10.44
CA GLN A 150 52.42 13.63 -11.46
C GLN A 150 53.93 13.79 -11.17
N PRO A 151 54.79 12.87 -11.64
CA PRO A 151 56.22 12.91 -11.35
C PRO A 151 56.95 14.02 -12.14
N ILE A 152 56.89 15.25 -11.65
CA ILE A 152 57.55 16.43 -12.22
C ILE A 152 59.09 16.27 -12.11
N GLY A 153 59.82 16.62 -13.17
CA GLY A 153 61.28 16.50 -13.26
C GLY A 153 61.78 15.09 -13.61
N HIS A 154 60.87 14.13 -13.83
CA HIS A 154 61.23 12.77 -14.21
C HIS A 154 61.74 12.68 -15.65
N VAL A 155 62.68 11.77 -15.90
CA VAL A 155 63.21 11.50 -17.24
C VAL A 155 62.30 10.48 -17.95
N TYR A 156 61.36 10.98 -18.74
CA TYR A 156 60.41 10.13 -19.47
C TYR A 156 61.09 9.33 -20.59
N PRO A 157 60.92 7.99 -20.64
CA PRO A 157 61.48 7.14 -21.69
C PRO A 157 61.07 7.55 -23.11
N LYS A 158 62.04 7.52 -24.04
CA LYS A 158 61.79 7.83 -25.46
C LYS A 158 61.58 6.54 -26.25
N LYS A 159 60.39 6.39 -26.85
CA LYS A 159 60.02 5.28 -27.75
C LYS A 159 60.02 5.76 -29.21
N ILE A 160 60.44 4.91 -30.14
CA ILE A 160 60.32 5.21 -31.58
C ILE A 160 58.87 4.98 -32.00
N MET A 161 58.21 6.03 -32.47
CA MET A 161 56.82 5.99 -32.91
C MET A 161 56.68 6.68 -34.25
N SER A 162 56.32 5.91 -35.30
CA SER A 162 56.29 6.38 -36.70
C SER A 162 57.59 7.11 -37.11
N GLY A 163 58.73 6.48 -36.84
CA GLY A 163 60.06 7.00 -37.25
C GLY A 163 60.62 8.17 -36.42
N ARG A 164 59.90 8.66 -35.40
CA ARG A 164 60.38 9.73 -34.50
C ARG A 164 60.46 9.23 -33.06
N LYS A 165 61.51 9.63 -32.33
CA LYS A 165 61.62 9.39 -30.88
C LYS A 165 60.62 10.31 -30.15
N ARG A 166 59.67 9.72 -29.43
CA ARG A 166 58.62 10.41 -28.66
C ARG A 166 58.57 9.88 -27.24
N SER A 167 58.23 10.73 -26.29
CA SER A 167 58.04 10.41 -24.88
C SER A 167 56.82 11.15 -24.36
N PHE A 168 56.39 10.84 -23.13
CA PHE A 168 55.48 11.70 -22.40
C PHE A 168 56.07 13.12 -22.27
N VAL A 169 55.19 14.13 -22.24
CA VAL A 169 55.58 15.54 -22.13
C VAL A 169 54.98 16.11 -20.85
N GLU A 170 55.84 16.51 -19.91
CA GLU A 170 55.44 17.01 -18.60
C GLU A 170 54.46 18.18 -18.64
N SER A 171 54.55 19.07 -19.64
CA SER A 171 53.63 20.20 -19.79
C SER A 171 52.16 19.79 -19.99
N TRP A 172 51.88 18.51 -20.29
CA TRP A 172 50.51 18.00 -20.35
C TRP A 172 49.81 18.00 -18.99
N PHE A 173 50.54 17.87 -17.86
CA PHE A 173 49.94 17.96 -16.53
C PHE A 173 49.29 19.34 -16.28
N LYS A 174 49.91 20.41 -16.79
CA LYS A 174 49.36 21.77 -16.66
C LYS A 174 48.02 21.94 -17.39
N ASN A 175 47.83 21.23 -18.50
CA ASN A 175 46.61 21.31 -19.30
C ASN A 175 45.52 20.34 -18.82
N HIS A 176 45.91 19.32 -18.05
CA HIS A 176 45.04 18.23 -17.66
C HIS A 176 45.28 17.85 -16.20
N VAL A 177 44.58 18.52 -15.28
CA VAL A 177 44.69 18.29 -13.83
C VAL A 177 44.34 16.85 -13.40
N TRP A 178 43.60 16.12 -14.21
CA TRP A 178 43.22 14.73 -13.97
C TRP A 178 44.27 13.71 -14.42
N LEU A 179 45.28 14.14 -15.20
CA LEU A 179 46.23 13.26 -15.86
C LEU A 179 47.26 12.75 -14.86
N GLU A 180 47.45 11.43 -14.85
CA GLU A 180 48.48 10.76 -14.06
C GLU A 180 49.46 10.04 -14.98
N TYR A 181 50.68 9.81 -14.49
CA TYR A 181 51.69 9.03 -15.21
C TYR A 181 52.28 7.95 -14.30
N SER A 182 52.33 6.73 -14.83
CA SER A 182 53.00 5.60 -14.21
C SER A 182 54.45 5.52 -14.68
N VAL A 183 55.40 5.59 -13.75
CA VAL A 183 56.83 5.38 -14.04
C VAL A 183 57.07 3.91 -14.34
N SER A 184 56.42 3.02 -13.60
CA SER A 184 56.55 1.57 -13.77
C SER A 184 56.05 1.06 -15.13
N LYS A 185 54.93 1.60 -15.65
CA LYS A 185 54.36 1.19 -16.93
C LYS A 185 54.75 2.06 -18.13
N ASP A 186 55.37 3.22 -17.92
CA ASP A 186 55.56 4.28 -18.94
C ASP A 186 54.25 4.54 -19.72
N ALA A 187 53.20 4.86 -18.97
CA ALA A 187 51.84 5.04 -19.49
C ALA A 187 51.05 6.07 -18.67
N ALA A 188 50.09 6.74 -19.33
CA ALA A 188 49.24 7.74 -18.73
C ALA A 188 47.88 7.17 -18.28
N PHE A 189 47.37 7.68 -17.16
CA PHE A 189 46.12 7.26 -16.52
C PHE A 189 45.25 8.48 -16.18
N CYS A 190 44.00 8.24 -15.77
CA CYS A 190 43.08 9.28 -15.33
C CYS A 190 42.67 9.08 -13.87
N PHE A 191 42.97 10.07 -13.05
CA PHE A 191 42.70 10.06 -11.61
C PHE A 191 41.21 9.91 -11.29
N TYR A 192 40.34 10.72 -11.91
CA TYR A 192 38.89 10.68 -11.66
C TYR A 192 38.29 9.35 -12.11
N CYS A 193 38.68 8.85 -13.29
CA CYS A 193 38.15 7.60 -13.81
C CYS A 193 38.61 6.39 -13.01
N TYR A 194 39.82 6.40 -12.44
CA TYR A 194 40.27 5.34 -11.55
C TYR A 194 39.40 5.27 -10.27
N LEU A 195 39.08 6.43 -9.67
CA LEU A 195 38.33 6.49 -8.40
C LEU A 195 36.81 6.26 -8.54
N PHE A 196 36.21 6.75 -9.62
CA PHE A 196 34.75 6.82 -9.80
C PHE A 196 34.27 6.20 -11.11
N LYS A 197 34.95 5.14 -11.58
CA LYS A 197 34.51 4.34 -12.74
C LYS A 197 33.07 3.87 -12.53
N GLN A 198 32.24 4.03 -13.57
CA GLN A 198 30.86 3.56 -13.56
C GLN A 198 30.77 2.19 -14.27
N PRO A 199 30.11 1.17 -13.69
CA PRO A 199 29.90 -0.11 -14.35
C PRO A 199 28.79 0.03 -15.42
N ARG A 200 29.11 -0.15 -16.71
CA ARG A 200 28.14 -0.19 -17.81
C ARG A 200 28.52 -1.23 -18.88
N PRO A 201 27.55 -1.83 -19.59
CA PRO A 201 27.81 -2.85 -20.62
C PRO A 201 28.56 -2.33 -21.85
N GLU A 202 28.56 -1.02 -22.09
CA GLU A 202 29.17 -0.37 -23.28
C GLU A 202 30.66 -0.03 -23.11
N ASN A 203 31.34 -0.58 -22.09
CA ASN A 203 32.67 -0.16 -21.60
C ASN A 203 33.88 -0.44 -22.52
N TYR A 204 33.69 -0.60 -23.84
CA TYR A 204 34.80 -0.71 -24.78
C TYR A 204 35.63 0.59 -24.80
N GLY A 205 36.82 0.56 -24.21
CA GLY A 205 37.81 1.66 -24.24
C GLY A 205 38.04 2.41 -22.92
N VAL A 206 37.29 2.11 -21.85
CA VAL A 206 37.42 2.79 -20.53
C VAL A 206 38.65 2.30 -19.74
N ASP A 207 39.09 1.08 -20.03
CA ASP A 207 40.25 0.44 -19.39
C ASP A 207 41.59 1.09 -19.79
N ALA A 208 41.62 1.82 -20.91
CA ALA A 208 42.81 2.50 -21.38
C ALA A 208 43.36 3.52 -20.37
N PHE A 209 42.49 4.25 -19.67
CA PHE A 209 42.90 5.27 -18.68
C PHE A 209 42.79 4.80 -17.22
N THR A 210 42.39 3.55 -16.97
CA THR A 210 42.17 3.03 -15.62
C THR A 210 43.07 1.82 -15.30
N SER A 211 43.13 0.80 -16.17
CA SER A 211 43.89 -0.44 -15.91
C SER A 211 45.09 -0.65 -16.83
N MET A 212 44.93 -0.40 -18.14
CA MET A 212 45.98 -0.65 -19.15
C MET A 212 47.02 0.48 -19.22
N GLY A 213 46.55 1.74 -19.19
CA GLY A 213 47.38 2.93 -19.40
C GLY A 213 47.56 3.28 -20.89
N VAL A 214 47.67 4.58 -21.17
CA VAL A 214 47.88 5.11 -22.53
C VAL A 214 49.34 5.49 -22.74
N SER A 215 50.02 4.82 -23.67
CA SER A 215 51.42 5.11 -24.02
C SER A 215 51.62 5.60 -25.46
N ASN A 216 50.54 5.93 -26.18
CA ASN A 216 50.64 6.42 -27.57
C ASN A 216 50.94 7.92 -27.62
N TRP A 217 52.22 8.27 -27.51
CA TRP A 217 52.68 9.66 -27.48
C TRP A 217 52.53 10.43 -28.80
N LYS A 218 52.32 9.74 -29.92
CA LYS A 218 52.09 10.39 -31.23
C LYS A 218 50.76 11.15 -31.24
N ASN A 219 49.71 10.52 -30.70
CA ASN A 219 48.34 11.04 -30.74
C ASN A 219 47.84 11.50 -29.36
N ALA A 220 48.71 11.58 -28.35
CA ALA A 220 48.34 11.88 -26.95
C ALA A 220 47.38 13.08 -26.81
N ARG A 221 47.65 14.21 -27.48
CA ARG A 221 46.77 15.39 -27.42
C ARG A 221 45.36 15.12 -27.95
N GLN A 222 45.22 14.29 -28.97
CA GLN A 222 43.91 13.90 -29.50
C GLN A 222 43.22 12.93 -28.54
N ILE A 223 43.95 11.91 -28.08
CA ILE A 223 43.43 10.90 -27.14
C ILE A 223 42.94 11.57 -25.84
N PHE A 224 43.67 12.55 -25.29
CA PHE A 224 43.26 13.27 -24.08
C PHE A 224 42.00 14.10 -24.31
N ARG A 225 41.85 14.74 -25.48
CA ARG A 225 40.64 15.49 -25.82
C ARG A 225 39.43 14.58 -25.99
N GLU A 226 39.60 13.44 -26.66
CA GLU A 226 38.57 12.43 -26.86
C GLU A 226 38.15 11.78 -25.53
N HIS A 227 39.11 11.53 -24.63
CA HIS A 227 38.84 11.03 -23.29
C HIS A 227 37.97 11.97 -22.46
N VAL A 228 38.27 13.28 -22.46
CA VAL A 228 37.44 14.28 -21.77
C VAL A 228 36.06 14.37 -22.42
N GLY A 229 35.98 14.34 -23.76
CA GLY A 229 34.72 14.25 -24.50
C GLY A 229 33.74 15.40 -24.23
N LYS A 230 32.45 15.12 -24.40
CA LYS A 230 31.32 16.06 -24.15
C LYS A 230 30.97 16.13 -22.66
N VAL A 231 30.07 17.04 -22.28
CA VAL A 231 29.61 17.26 -20.88
C VAL A 231 29.16 15.97 -20.19
N ASP A 232 28.54 15.05 -20.93
CA ASP A 232 27.99 13.79 -20.43
C ASP A 232 28.94 12.58 -20.57
N SER A 233 30.21 12.83 -20.89
CA SER A 233 31.23 11.79 -21.03
C SER A 233 31.49 11.06 -19.71
N LEU A 234 32.05 9.85 -19.81
CA LEU A 234 32.45 9.06 -18.64
C LEU A 234 33.45 9.80 -17.75
N HIS A 235 34.39 10.53 -18.35
CA HIS A 235 35.33 11.36 -17.62
C HIS A 235 34.62 12.45 -16.80
N ASN A 236 33.73 13.22 -17.43
CA ASN A 236 33.05 14.32 -16.75
C ASN A 236 32.08 13.83 -15.67
N LYS A 237 31.45 12.66 -15.87
CA LYS A 237 30.66 11.99 -14.81
C LYS A 237 31.53 11.58 -13.64
N ALA A 238 32.65 10.91 -13.88
CA ALA A 238 33.59 10.53 -12.82
C ALA A 238 34.12 11.76 -12.06
N ARG A 239 34.38 12.86 -12.77
CA ARG A 239 34.75 14.15 -12.18
C ARG A 239 33.62 14.72 -11.30
N GLN A 240 32.38 14.72 -11.77
CA GLN A 240 31.23 15.18 -10.98
C GLN A 240 31.04 14.34 -9.71
N HIS A 241 31.18 13.01 -9.80
CA HIS A 241 31.15 12.14 -8.63
C HIS A 241 32.28 12.46 -7.65
N CYS A 242 33.49 12.73 -8.15
CA CYS A 242 34.60 13.17 -7.32
C CYS A 242 34.32 14.51 -6.62
N GLU A 243 33.78 15.50 -7.33
CA GLU A 243 33.45 16.81 -6.77
C GLU A 243 32.34 16.70 -5.70
N ALA A 244 31.31 15.90 -5.95
CA ALA A 244 30.25 15.60 -4.98
C ALA A 244 30.79 14.86 -3.75
N PHE A 245 31.66 13.85 -3.95
CA PHE A 245 32.25 13.07 -2.86
C PHE A 245 33.18 13.91 -1.95
N ARG A 246 33.85 14.93 -2.51
CA ARG A 246 34.64 15.89 -1.74
C ARG A 246 33.77 16.82 -0.89
N ASN A 247 32.51 17.03 -1.26
CA ASN A 247 31.60 17.88 -0.51
C ASN A 247 31.02 17.15 0.70
N GLN A 248 31.80 17.09 1.79
CA GLN A 248 31.38 16.43 3.02
C GLN A 248 30.10 17.05 3.65
N ARG A 249 29.73 18.28 3.31
CA ARG A 249 28.46 18.89 3.77
C ARG A 249 27.22 18.19 3.21
N GLN A 250 27.38 17.43 2.13
CA GLN A 250 26.31 16.65 1.50
C GLN A 250 26.41 15.16 1.83
N SER A 251 27.34 14.74 2.70
CA SER A 251 27.38 13.34 3.14
C SER A 251 26.11 13.02 3.93
N VAL A 252 25.62 11.79 3.79
CA VAL A 252 24.44 11.33 4.54
C VAL A 252 24.67 11.49 6.04
N GLU A 253 25.85 11.12 6.52
CA GLU A 253 26.25 11.28 7.93
C GLU A 253 26.19 12.74 8.38
N HIS A 254 26.75 13.68 7.62
CA HIS A 254 26.72 15.09 7.97
C HIS A 254 25.30 15.63 7.95
N VAL A 255 24.52 15.33 6.91
CA VAL A 255 23.12 15.75 6.80
C VAL A 255 22.29 15.21 7.97
N MET A 256 22.47 13.94 8.34
CA MET A 256 21.78 13.31 9.47
C MET A 256 22.21 13.91 10.81
N SER A 257 23.51 14.14 11.02
CA SER A 257 24.01 14.82 12.23
C SER A 257 23.62 16.29 12.33
N THR A 258 23.22 16.90 11.20
CA THR A 258 22.76 18.30 11.12
C THR A 258 21.23 18.41 11.25
N ILE A 259 20.50 17.28 11.35
CA ILE A 259 19.08 17.33 11.70
C ILE A 259 18.97 17.89 13.12
N THR A 260 18.43 19.08 13.21
CA THR A 260 18.20 19.75 14.49
C THR A 260 16.94 19.19 15.16
N GLU A 261 16.88 19.26 16.49
CA GLU A 261 15.65 18.97 17.25
C GLU A 261 14.45 19.78 16.72
N GLN A 262 14.71 21.00 16.22
CA GLN A 262 13.71 21.83 15.57
C GLN A 262 13.15 21.19 14.29
N ASN A 263 14.00 20.66 13.41
CA ASN A 263 13.55 20.01 12.18
C ASN A 263 12.68 18.77 12.48
N GLU A 264 13.05 18.00 13.50
CA GLU A 264 12.27 16.84 13.96
C GLU A 264 10.92 17.27 14.54
N ALA A 265 10.90 18.27 15.41
CA ALA A 265 9.66 18.83 15.97
C ALA A 265 8.73 19.35 14.87
N GLU A 266 9.26 20.04 13.86
CA GLU A 266 8.49 20.53 12.72
C GLU A 266 7.96 19.40 11.83
N TYR A 267 8.73 18.32 11.65
CA TYR A 267 8.26 17.11 10.96
C TYR A 267 7.12 16.42 11.71
N LEU A 268 7.32 16.16 13.01
CA LEU A 268 6.31 15.50 13.86
C LEU A 268 5.03 16.32 13.96
N GLY A 269 5.13 17.65 14.02
CA GLY A 269 3.97 18.53 14.00
C GLY A 269 3.16 18.40 12.69
N ARG A 270 3.83 18.35 11.53
CA ARG A 270 3.15 18.16 10.23
C ARG A 270 2.49 16.80 10.14
N LEU A 271 3.23 15.75 10.51
CA LEU A 271 2.74 14.39 10.52
C LEU A 271 1.48 14.27 11.38
N THR A 272 1.50 14.87 12.58
CA THR A 272 0.36 14.86 13.49
C THR A 272 -0.86 15.56 12.89
N MET A 273 -0.69 16.73 12.28
CA MET A 273 -1.79 17.46 11.63
C MET A 273 -2.39 16.68 10.47
N ILE A 274 -1.54 16.12 9.60
CA ILE A 274 -1.99 15.35 8.44
C ILE A 274 -2.68 14.06 8.89
N LEU A 275 -2.12 13.34 9.86
CA LEU A 275 -2.76 12.15 10.40
C LEU A 275 -4.12 12.46 11.03
N ALA A 276 -4.28 13.61 11.68
CA ALA A 276 -5.58 14.05 12.19
C ALA A 276 -6.60 14.27 11.07
N MET A 277 -6.20 14.89 9.95
CA MET A 277 -7.05 15.06 8.77
C MET A 277 -7.44 13.72 8.14
N VAL A 278 -6.47 12.82 7.94
CA VAL A 278 -6.68 11.46 7.43
C VAL A 278 -7.71 10.73 8.30
N ARG A 279 -7.52 10.75 9.63
CA ARG A 279 -8.45 10.12 10.58
C ARG A 279 -9.84 10.73 10.50
N PHE A 280 -9.95 12.06 10.39
CA PHE A 280 -11.25 12.72 10.23
C PHE A 280 -11.97 12.23 8.97
N LEU A 281 -11.29 12.22 7.82
CA LEU A 281 -11.88 11.76 6.56
C LEU A 281 -12.30 10.29 6.63
N LEU A 282 -11.48 9.41 7.21
CA LEU A 282 -11.81 8.00 7.41
C LEU A 282 -13.04 7.82 8.30
N LEU A 283 -13.10 8.53 9.43
CA LEU A 283 -14.23 8.44 10.37
C LEU A 283 -15.55 8.94 9.77
N GLN A 284 -15.48 9.87 8.82
CA GLN A 284 -16.65 10.40 8.11
C GLN A 284 -16.94 9.65 6.80
N ALA A 285 -16.15 8.64 6.45
CA ALA A 285 -16.21 7.93 5.17
C ALA A 285 -16.18 8.90 3.95
N LEU A 286 -15.39 9.97 4.04
CA LEU A 286 -15.26 10.97 2.98
C LEU A 286 -14.13 10.60 2.02
N ALA A 287 -14.38 10.79 0.73
CA ALA A 287 -13.35 10.69 -0.29
C ALA A 287 -12.23 11.68 -0.01
N PHE A 288 -10.98 11.27 -0.19
CA PHE A 288 -9.83 12.14 0.09
C PHE A 288 -9.59 13.15 -1.05
N ARG A 289 -9.72 12.65 -2.29
CA ARG A 289 -9.25 13.31 -3.49
C ARG A 289 -10.38 13.99 -4.26
N GLY A 290 -10.03 15.06 -4.95
CA GLY A 290 -10.90 15.76 -5.89
C GLY A 290 -10.70 15.24 -7.31
N HIS A 291 -11.59 15.63 -8.22
CA HIS A 291 -11.41 15.38 -9.66
C HIS A 291 -10.22 16.15 -10.22
N ASP A 292 -9.97 17.36 -9.70
CA ASP A 292 -8.82 18.20 -10.05
C ASP A 292 -8.17 18.75 -8.77
N GLU A 293 -6.96 18.26 -8.46
CA GLU A 293 -6.14 18.68 -7.32
C GLU A 293 -5.17 19.83 -7.68
N SER A 294 -5.31 20.42 -8.88
CA SER A 294 -4.47 21.54 -9.32
C SER A 294 -4.64 22.78 -8.43
N ARG A 295 -3.60 23.61 -8.35
CA ARG A 295 -3.63 24.85 -7.54
C ARG A 295 -4.70 25.85 -8.00
N THR A 296 -5.13 25.76 -9.25
CA THR A 296 -6.15 26.61 -9.86
C THR A 296 -7.56 26.05 -9.71
N SER A 297 -7.70 24.82 -9.24
CA SER A 297 -9.00 24.20 -8.99
C SER A 297 -9.73 24.93 -7.87
N SER A 298 -11.04 25.12 -8.06
CA SER A 298 -11.94 25.65 -7.03
C SER A 298 -12.31 24.61 -5.96
N ASN A 299 -12.04 23.32 -6.22
CA ASN A 299 -12.21 22.24 -5.27
C ASN A 299 -11.16 21.16 -5.52
N LYS A 300 -10.14 21.13 -4.67
CA LYS A 300 -9.01 20.19 -4.74
C LYS A 300 -9.28 18.86 -4.03
N GLY A 301 -10.51 18.61 -3.61
CA GLY A 301 -10.88 17.45 -2.81
C GLY A 301 -10.73 17.68 -1.32
N ASN A 302 -11.41 16.83 -0.54
CA ASN A 302 -11.59 17.07 0.89
C ASN A 302 -10.28 17.17 1.67
N PHE A 303 -9.25 16.39 1.31
CA PHE A 303 -7.96 16.43 2.02
C PHE A 303 -7.23 17.76 1.84
N LEU A 304 -7.12 18.25 0.60
CA LEU A 304 -6.42 19.50 0.30
C LEU A 304 -7.23 20.73 0.73
N GLU A 305 -8.55 20.69 0.61
CA GLU A 305 -9.42 21.76 1.12
C GLU A 305 -9.39 21.82 2.66
N LEU A 306 -9.36 20.69 3.35
CA LEU A 306 -9.21 20.65 4.81
C LEU A 306 -7.82 21.16 5.24
N THR A 307 -6.79 20.87 4.45
CA THR A 307 -5.43 21.38 4.67
C THR A 307 -5.42 22.91 4.57
N ASP A 308 -6.00 23.47 3.50
CA ASP A 308 -6.07 24.92 3.32
C ASP A 308 -6.92 25.61 4.37
N TRP A 309 -8.06 25.00 4.73
CA TRP A 309 -8.89 25.47 5.83
C TRP A 309 -8.12 25.54 7.15
N LEU A 310 -7.27 24.54 7.45
CA LEU A 310 -6.43 24.56 8.66
C LEU A 310 -5.40 25.70 8.59
N LYS A 311 -4.74 25.89 7.45
CA LYS A 311 -3.78 26.98 7.23
C LYS A 311 -4.41 28.36 7.39
N MET A 312 -5.68 28.53 7.02
CA MET A 312 -6.41 29.79 7.21
C MET A 312 -6.75 30.07 8.69
N ARG A 313 -6.87 29.02 9.51
CA ARG A 313 -7.32 29.12 10.91
C ARG A 313 -6.16 29.20 11.90
N ASP A 314 -5.04 28.58 11.59
CA ASP A 314 -3.88 28.46 12.46
C ASP A 314 -2.60 28.87 11.74
N GLU A 315 -2.02 29.99 12.20
CA GLU A 315 -0.77 30.54 11.66
C GLU A 315 0.42 29.61 11.91
N GLY A 316 0.43 28.87 13.02
CA GLY A 316 1.43 27.85 13.30
C GLY A 316 1.34 26.68 12.32
N ALA A 317 0.11 26.20 12.05
CA ALA A 317 -0.13 25.17 11.05
C ALA A 317 0.29 25.64 9.64
N LYS A 318 -0.04 26.89 9.29
CA LYS A 318 0.39 27.51 8.03
C LYS A 318 1.90 27.52 7.89
N ASN A 319 2.62 28.03 8.89
CA ASN A 319 4.07 28.08 8.88
C ASN A 319 4.68 26.68 8.70
N LEU A 320 4.15 25.68 9.40
CA LEU A 320 4.65 24.30 9.30
C LEU A 320 4.41 23.70 7.91
N LEU A 321 3.22 23.90 7.35
CA LEU A 321 2.78 23.28 6.11
C LEU A 321 3.21 24.04 4.84
N ASP A 322 3.61 25.31 4.95
CA ASP A 322 4.11 26.10 3.80
C ASP A 322 5.65 26.19 3.75
N ASN A 323 6.34 26.12 4.90
CA ASN A 323 7.81 26.25 4.94
C ASN A 323 8.57 24.93 4.67
N ALA A 324 7.84 23.84 4.43
CA ALA A 324 8.42 22.54 4.13
C ALA A 324 9.04 22.50 2.72
N LEU A 325 10.25 21.92 2.60
CA LEU A 325 10.79 21.50 1.30
C LEU A 325 9.83 20.49 0.66
N GLY A 326 9.63 20.54 -0.67
CA GLY A 326 8.51 19.88 -1.37
C GLY A 326 8.20 18.44 -0.95
N ASN A 327 9.22 17.58 -0.83
CA ASN A 327 9.04 16.17 -0.44
C ASN A 327 8.55 15.98 1.00
N ASN A 328 8.62 17.02 1.82
CA ASN A 328 8.27 17.05 3.23
C ASN A 328 6.94 17.77 3.49
N LEU A 329 6.19 18.14 2.44
CA LEU A 329 4.83 18.67 2.57
C LEU A 329 3.83 17.59 3.02
N LEU A 330 4.15 16.31 2.77
CA LEU A 330 3.34 15.14 3.13
C LEU A 330 1.90 15.16 2.57
N THR A 331 1.64 15.99 1.55
CA THR A 331 0.31 16.15 0.92
C THR A 331 0.14 15.35 -0.37
N SER A 332 1.18 14.64 -0.83
CA SER A 332 1.13 13.91 -2.10
C SER A 332 0.16 12.72 -2.03
N PRO A 333 -0.43 12.29 -3.16
CA PRO A 333 -1.33 11.13 -3.18
C PRO A 333 -0.68 9.85 -2.66
N TYR A 334 0.62 9.66 -2.91
CA TYR A 334 1.38 8.51 -2.40
C TYR A 334 1.47 8.53 -0.87
N VAL A 335 1.80 9.68 -0.28
CA VAL A 335 1.86 9.81 1.18
C VAL A 335 0.48 9.66 1.81
N GLN A 336 -0.56 10.24 1.21
CA GLN A 336 -1.94 10.04 1.69
C GLN A 336 -2.30 8.54 1.73
N LYS A 337 -1.89 7.78 0.69
CA LYS A 337 -2.07 6.34 0.62
C LYS A 337 -1.35 5.60 1.74
N ASP A 338 -0.07 5.89 1.95
CA ASP A 338 0.69 5.28 3.04
C ASP A 338 0.04 5.56 4.41
N MET A 339 -0.49 6.78 4.62
CA MET A 339 -1.15 7.17 5.87
C MET A 339 -2.44 6.41 6.14
N TYR A 340 -3.33 6.28 5.15
CA TYR A 340 -4.58 5.53 5.38
C TYR A 340 -4.33 4.02 5.41
N GLU A 341 -3.33 3.50 4.70
CA GLU A 341 -2.91 2.09 4.82
C GLU A 341 -2.36 1.79 6.21
N ALA A 342 -1.57 2.70 6.79
CA ALA A 342 -1.11 2.58 8.17
C ALA A 342 -2.30 2.60 9.16
N CYS A 343 -3.27 3.49 8.95
CA CYS A 343 -4.51 3.51 9.74
C CYS A 343 -5.29 2.19 9.63
N ALA A 344 -5.41 1.64 8.41
CA ALA A 344 -6.07 0.37 8.16
C ALA A 344 -5.37 -0.77 8.90
N LYS A 345 -4.04 -0.89 8.77
CA LYS A 345 -3.23 -1.89 9.48
C LYS A 345 -3.41 -1.82 11.00
N GLN A 346 -3.39 -0.62 11.58
CA GLN A 346 -3.61 -0.45 13.03
C GLN A 346 -5.04 -0.79 13.45
N THR A 347 -6.03 -0.47 12.62
CA THR A 347 -7.43 -0.81 12.87
C THR A 347 -7.63 -2.32 12.84
N THR A 348 -7.10 -3.00 11.82
CA THR A 348 -7.12 -4.46 11.72
C THR A 348 -6.40 -5.11 12.89
N LYS A 349 -5.21 -4.60 13.28
CA LYS A 349 -4.51 -5.08 14.46
C LYS A 349 -5.37 -4.97 15.72
N ALA A 350 -6.02 -3.83 15.96
CA ALA A 350 -6.89 -3.65 17.11
C ALA A 350 -8.11 -4.61 17.10
N ILE A 351 -8.64 -4.93 15.92
CA ILE A 351 -9.71 -5.93 15.77
C ILE A 351 -9.19 -7.32 16.15
N LEU A 352 -8.02 -7.70 15.64
CA LEU A 352 -7.39 -9.00 15.92
C LEU A 352 -7.01 -9.14 17.40
N ASP A 353 -6.48 -8.08 18.02
CA ASP A 353 -6.13 -8.04 19.44
C ASP A 353 -7.38 -8.22 20.33
N ASP A 354 -8.55 -7.66 19.95
CA ASP A 354 -9.81 -7.84 20.69
C ASP A 354 -10.39 -9.27 20.55
N ILE A 355 -10.18 -9.91 19.38
CA ILE A 355 -10.50 -11.32 19.16
C ILE A 355 -9.57 -12.21 20.00
N GLY A 356 -8.25 -12.02 19.89
CA GLY A 356 -7.24 -12.90 20.47
C GLY A 356 -7.42 -14.35 19.99
N ASP A 357 -7.41 -15.29 20.95
CA ASP A 357 -7.62 -16.73 20.66
C ASP A 357 -9.10 -17.15 20.65
N LYS A 358 -10.03 -16.19 20.73
CA LYS A 358 -11.46 -16.50 20.78
C LYS A 358 -11.96 -17.03 19.45
N LYS A 359 -13.06 -17.77 19.53
CA LYS A 359 -13.80 -18.23 18.36
C LYS A 359 -14.62 -17.09 17.75
N PHE A 360 -14.79 -17.12 16.44
CA PHE A 360 -15.50 -16.10 15.69
C PHE A 360 -16.36 -16.72 14.59
N SER A 361 -17.21 -15.91 13.97
CA SER A 361 -17.97 -16.25 12.78
C SER A 361 -17.56 -15.32 11.65
N ILE A 362 -17.75 -15.78 10.42
CA ILE A 362 -17.49 -15.00 9.21
C ILE A 362 -18.81 -14.69 8.51
N LEU A 363 -18.92 -13.49 7.94
CA LEU A 363 -19.94 -13.13 6.97
C LEU A 363 -19.20 -12.81 5.68
N VAL A 364 -19.56 -13.47 4.59
CA VAL A 364 -18.91 -13.28 3.29
C VAL A 364 -19.97 -12.93 2.27
N ASP A 365 -19.71 -11.86 1.52
CA ASP A 365 -20.55 -11.38 0.45
C ASP A 365 -19.73 -11.16 -0.82
N GLU A 366 -20.36 -11.40 -1.97
CA GLU A 366 -19.75 -11.26 -3.28
C GLU A 366 -20.42 -10.12 -4.05
N SER A 367 -19.61 -9.26 -4.68
CA SER A 367 -20.12 -8.16 -5.48
C SER A 367 -19.21 -7.84 -6.66
N ARG A 368 -19.80 -7.29 -7.72
CA ARG A 368 -19.06 -6.75 -8.88
C ARG A 368 -18.72 -5.29 -8.66
N ASP A 369 -17.47 -4.92 -8.85
CA ASP A 369 -17.05 -3.53 -8.86
C ASP A 369 -17.36 -2.82 -10.19
N ALA A 370 -17.11 -1.51 -10.24
CA ALA A 370 -17.36 -0.68 -11.43
C ALA A 370 -16.49 -1.06 -12.65
N SER A 371 -15.43 -1.84 -12.44
CA SER A 371 -14.58 -2.39 -13.50
C SER A 371 -15.02 -3.79 -13.92
N ILE A 372 -16.18 -4.26 -13.45
CA ILE A 372 -16.74 -5.60 -13.72
C ILE A 372 -15.81 -6.70 -13.20
N LYS A 373 -15.12 -6.43 -12.08
CA LYS A 373 -14.33 -7.43 -11.37
C LYS A 373 -15.07 -7.91 -10.15
N GLU A 374 -15.02 -9.21 -9.91
CA GLU A 374 -15.62 -9.83 -8.73
C GLU A 374 -14.76 -9.53 -7.49
N GLN A 375 -15.44 -9.20 -6.40
CA GLN A 375 -14.85 -8.82 -5.13
C GLN A 375 -15.56 -9.56 -4.00
N MET A 376 -14.79 -10.12 -3.08
CA MET A 376 -15.28 -10.80 -1.90
C MET A 376 -15.03 -9.93 -0.67
N ALA A 377 -16.10 -9.53 0.01
CA ALA A 377 -16.04 -8.79 1.26
C ALA A 377 -16.16 -9.75 2.45
N VAL A 378 -15.28 -9.60 3.44
CA VAL A 378 -15.27 -10.45 4.64
C VAL A 378 -15.48 -9.60 5.90
N VAL A 379 -16.44 -10.00 6.71
CA VAL A 379 -16.73 -9.40 8.03
C VAL A 379 -16.59 -10.47 9.10
N LEU A 380 -15.91 -10.12 10.19
CA LEU A 380 -15.77 -10.95 11.37
C LEU A 380 -16.83 -10.59 12.39
N ARG A 381 -17.49 -11.60 12.96
CA ARG A 381 -18.44 -11.47 14.07
C ARG A 381 -17.95 -12.27 15.26
N TYR A 382 -17.76 -11.64 16.41
CA TYR A 382 -17.22 -12.30 17.61
C TYR A 382 -17.78 -11.68 18.89
N VAL A 383 -17.48 -12.32 20.03
CA VAL A 383 -17.85 -11.80 21.35
C VAL A 383 -16.61 -11.20 22.01
N ASN A 384 -16.65 -9.92 22.34
CA ASN A 384 -15.52 -9.24 22.99
C ASN A 384 -15.38 -9.66 24.47
N SER A 385 -14.33 -9.18 25.13
CA SER A 385 -14.08 -9.47 26.56
C SER A 385 -15.19 -9.02 27.51
N LYS A 386 -16.07 -8.12 27.06
CA LYS A 386 -17.23 -7.62 27.81
C LYS A 386 -18.50 -8.44 27.57
N GLY A 387 -18.43 -9.52 26.79
CA GLY A 387 -19.59 -10.33 26.43
C GLY A 387 -20.49 -9.70 25.36
N GLN A 388 -20.02 -8.67 24.64
CA GLN A 388 -20.80 -8.00 23.60
C GLN A 388 -20.51 -8.61 22.24
N VAL A 389 -21.55 -8.77 21.42
CA VAL A 389 -21.41 -9.18 20.03
C VAL A 389 -20.88 -8.00 19.22
N ILE A 390 -19.77 -8.20 18.54
CA ILE A 390 -19.06 -7.21 17.76
C ILE A 390 -18.93 -7.72 16.32
N GLU A 391 -19.24 -6.84 15.37
CA GLU A 391 -19.04 -7.07 13.93
C GLU A 391 -18.00 -6.07 13.41
N ARG A 392 -16.99 -6.58 12.72
CA ARG A 392 -15.88 -5.78 12.19
C ARG A 392 -15.52 -6.25 10.79
N PHE A 393 -15.50 -5.28 9.88
CA PHE A 393 -15.02 -5.49 8.53
C PHE A 393 -13.53 -5.84 8.55
N LEU A 394 -13.16 -6.93 7.86
CA LEU A 394 -11.77 -7.37 7.75
C LEU A 394 -11.11 -6.81 6.50
N GLY A 395 -11.77 -6.97 5.36
CA GLY A 395 -11.21 -6.59 4.06
C GLY A 395 -12.11 -6.96 2.89
N VAL A 396 -11.72 -6.42 1.73
CA VAL A 396 -12.21 -6.86 0.42
C VAL A 396 -11.03 -7.48 -0.30
N GLU A 397 -11.26 -8.62 -0.95
CA GLU A 397 -10.29 -9.28 -1.80
C GLU A 397 -10.86 -9.50 -3.19
N HIS A 398 -10.02 -9.24 -4.18
CA HIS A 398 -10.36 -9.50 -5.56
C HIS A 398 -10.27 -10.99 -5.86
N VAL A 399 -11.33 -11.54 -6.43
CA VAL A 399 -11.38 -12.96 -6.80
C VAL A 399 -11.49 -13.06 -8.33
N PRO A 400 -10.68 -13.92 -8.98
CA PRO A 400 -10.66 -14.01 -10.45
C PRO A 400 -11.94 -14.59 -11.05
N ASP A 401 -12.65 -15.42 -10.30
CA ASP A 401 -13.95 -15.99 -10.67
C ASP A 401 -14.80 -16.24 -9.41
N THR A 402 -16.11 -16.45 -9.62
CA THR A 402 -17.07 -16.65 -8.53
C THR A 402 -17.19 -18.11 -8.09
N THR A 403 -16.25 -18.98 -8.51
CA THR A 403 -16.33 -20.39 -8.15
C THR A 403 -16.06 -20.56 -6.66
N SER A 404 -16.73 -21.53 -6.04
CA SER A 404 -16.58 -21.81 -4.62
C SER A 404 -15.13 -22.11 -4.22
N ALA A 405 -14.34 -22.71 -5.11
CA ALA A 405 -12.93 -23.01 -4.88
C ALA A 405 -12.06 -21.74 -4.89
N ALA A 406 -12.29 -20.82 -5.83
CA ALA A 406 -11.59 -19.54 -5.86
C ALA A 406 -11.93 -18.69 -4.63
N LEU A 407 -13.21 -18.64 -4.25
CA LEU A 407 -13.68 -17.97 -3.04
C LEU A 407 -13.05 -18.56 -1.77
N LYS A 408 -12.96 -19.89 -1.67
CA LYS A 408 -12.30 -20.57 -0.54
C LYS A 408 -10.81 -20.23 -0.47
N THR A 409 -10.13 -20.25 -1.62
CA THR A 409 -8.70 -19.93 -1.70
C THR A 409 -8.42 -18.48 -1.27
N ALA A 410 -9.24 -17.53 -1.74
CA ALA A 410 -9.16 -16.13 -1.31
C ALA A 410 -9.42 -16.01 0.19
N LEU A 411 -10.48 -16.65 0.70
CA LEU A 411 -10.81 -16.61 2.12
C LEU A 411 -9.66 -17.14 2.99
N ASP A 412 -9.04 -18.25 2.59
CA ASP A 412 -7.89 -18.83 3.29
C ASP A 412 -6.69 -17.89 3.27
N ALA A 413 -6.39 -17.28 2.11
CA ALA A 413 -5.31 -16.32 1.97
C ALA A 413 -5.52 -15.09 2.86
N MET A 414 -6.74 -14.54 2.92
CA MET A 414 -7.08 -13.42 3.79
C MET A 414 -6.95 -13.77 5.26
N LEU A 415 -7.49 -14.92 5.69
CA LEU A 415 -7.41 -15.35 7.08
C LEU A 415 -5.95 -15.60 7.50
N LEU A 416 -5.19 -16.31 6.66
CA LEU A 416 -3.78 -16.59 6.91
C LEU A 416 -2.94 -15.31 6.97
N GLY A 417 -3.18 -14.36 6.07
CA GLY A 417 -2.50 -13.06 6.05
C GLY A 417 -2.73 -12.23 7.32
N HIS A 418 -3.82 -12.50 8.05
CA HIS A 418 -4.14 -11.88 9.33
C HIS A 418 -3.87 -12.78 10.55
N GLY A 419 -3.25 -13.95 10.36
CA GLY A 419 -2.96 -14.90 11.43
C GLY A 419 -4.20 -15.56 12.04
N LEU A 420 -5.32 -15.56 11.33
CA LEU A 420 -6.56 -16.20 11.74
C LEU A 420 -6.61 -17.63 11.21
N SER A 421 -7.13 -18.55 12.02
CA SER A 421 -7.32 -19.95 11.64
C SER A 421 -8.79 -20.26 11.36
N ILE A 422 -9.04 -20.96 10.26
CA ILE A 422 -10.38 -21.45 9.90
C ILE A 422 -10.96 -22.40 10.96
N HIS A 423 -10.13 -23.11 11.73
CA HIS A 423 -10.57 -23.99 12.83
C HIS A 423 -11.15 -23.21 14.04
N ASN A 424 -10.89 -21.90 14.10
CA ASN A 424 -11.49 -21.01 15.10
C ASN A 424 -12.87 -20.49 14.69
N ILE A 425 -13.32 -20.78 13.46
CA ILE A 425 -14.64 -20.40 13.00
C ILE A 425 -15.73 -21.25 13.67
N ARG A 426 -16.84 -20.63 14.03
CA ARG A 426 -18.03 -21.28 14.60
C ARG A 426 -19.32 -20.95 13.87
N GLY A 427 -19.29 -19.99 12.96
CA GLY A 427 -20.41 -19.69 12.09
C GLY A 427 -19.95 -19.10 10.76
N GLN A 428 -20.72 -19.37 9.72
CA GLN A 428 -20.48 -18.87 8.37
C GLN A 428 -21.78 -18.37 7.77
N GLY A 429 -21.85 -17.08 7.46
CA GLY A 429 -23.02 -16.43 6.90
C GLY A 429 -22.81 -16.04 5.44
N TYR A 430 -23.63 -16.58 4.54
CA TYR A 430 -23.55 -16.30 3.09
C TYR A 430 -24.93 -16.03 2.49
N ASP A 431 -24.93 -15.49 1.27
CA ASP A 431 -26.13 -15.40 0.45
C ASP A 431 -26.61 -16.77 -0.06
N GLY A 432 -27.71 -16.74 -0.83
CA GLY A 432 -28.34 -17.93 -1.37
C GLY A 432 -27.75 -18.44 -2.69
N ALA A 433 -26.65 -17.86 -3.18
CA ALA A 433 -26.05 -18.23 -4.45
C ALA A 433 -25.52 -19.68 -4.41
N SER A 434 -25.59 -20.38 -5.54
CA SER A 434 -25.18 -21.80 -5.62
C SER A 434 -23.72 -22.01 -5.21
N ASN A 435 -22.84 -21.06 -5.56
CA ASN A 435 -21.41 -21.13 -5.26
C ASN A 435 -21.14 -20.87 -3.77
N MET A 436 -22.07 -20.22 -3.07
CA MET A 436 -21.96 -19.98 -1.63
C MET A 436 -22.62 -21.10 -0.82
N ARG A 437 -23.91 -21.38 -1.08
CA ARG A 437 -24.74 -22.32 -0.31
C ARG A 437 -24.71 -23.77 -0.78
N GLY A 438 -24.09 -24.04 -1.93
CA GLY A 438 -24.18 -25.34 -2.60
C GLY A 438 -23.81 -26.50 -1.68
N GLU A 439 -24.68 -27.52 -1.63
CA GLU A 439 -24.55 -28.65 -0.70
C GLU A 439 -23.32 -29.52 -0.96
N PHE A 440 -22.93 -29.67 -2.24
CA PHE A 440 -21.82 -30.55 -2.64
C PHE A 440 -20.54 -29.79 -2.95
N HIS A 441 -20.65 -28.58 -3.52
CA HIS A 441 -19.51 -27.82 -4.02
C HIS A 441 -19.60 -26.33 -3.68
N GLY A 442 -20.47 -25.91 -2.77
CA GLY A 442 -20.53 -24.52 -2.32
C GLY A 442 -19.40 -24.18 -1.34
N LEU A 443 -19.09 -22.90 -1.18
CA LEU A 443 -18.13 -22.39 -0.20
C LEU A 443 -18.45 -22.90 1.20
N GLN A 444 -19.75 -22.93 1.55
CA GLN A 444 -20.25 -23.53 2.78
C GLN A 444 -19.74 -24.95 3.01
N ARG A 445 -19.84 -25.79 1.98
CA ARG A 445 -19.45 -27.19 2.09
C ARG A 445 -17.94 -27.32 2.28
N LEU A 446 -17.16 -26.55 1.52
CA LEU A 446 -15.70 -26.52 1.61
C LEU A 446 -15.21 -26.10 3.00
N VAL A 447 -15.83 -25.09 3.61
CA VAL A 447 -15.49 -24.65 4.97
C VAL A 447 -15.94 -25.68 6.02
N LEU A 448 -17.10 -26.33 5.84
CA LEU A 448 -17.57 -27.40 6.75
C LEU A 448 -16.66 -28.62 6.72
N ASP A 449 -16.14 -28.99 5.55
CA ASP A 449 -15.26 -30.15 5.41
C ASP A 449 -13.94 -29.96 6.18
N GLU A 450 -13.45 -28.73 6.28
CA GLU A 450 -12.25 -28.40 7.07
C GLU A 450 -12.55 -28.11 8.55
N ASN A 451 -13.72 -27.54 8.84
CA ASN A 451 -14.17 -27.26 10.20
C ASN A 451 -15.65 -27.64 10.39
N PRO A 452 -15.93 -28.84 10.90
CA PRO A 452 -17.30 -29.33 11.13
C PRO A 452 -18.13 -28.49 12.09
N TYR A 453 -17.51 -27.58 12.85
CA TYR A 453 -18.19 -26.71 13.82
C TYR A 453 -18.56 -25.34 13.25
N ALA A 454 -18.27 -25.06 11.98
CA ALA A 454 -18.62 -23.80 11.32
C ALA A 454 -20.07 -23.82 10.81
N PHE A 455 -21.04 -23.50 11.67
CA PHE A 455 -22.46 -23.59 11.31
C PHE A 455 -22.85 -22.58 10.23
N TYR A 456 -23.52 -23.06 9.18
CA TYR A 456 -24.02 -22.20 8.13
C TYR A 456 -25.31 -21.48 8.52
N ILE A 457 -25.35 -20.19 8.21
CA ILE A 457 -26.53 -19.35 8.36
C ILE A 457 -26.79 -18.68 7.01
N HIS A 458 -27.96 -18.95 6.44
CA HIS A 458 -28.40 -18.29 5.21
C HIS A 458 -28.78 -16.83 5.51
N CYS A 459 -28.36 -15.91 4.64
CA CYS A 459 -28.67 -14.50 4.78
C CYS A 459 -30.19 -14.24 4.80
N PHE A 460 -30.70 -13.80 5.95
CA PHE A 460 -32.13 -13.48 6.13
C PHE A 460 -32.60 -12.36 5.21
N ALA A 461 -31.76 -11.36 4.92
CA ALA A 461 -32.12 -10.27 4.01
C ALA A 461 -32.35 -10.81 2.58
N HIS A 462 -31.50 -11.72 2.13
CA HIS A 462 -31.68 -12.39 0.84
C HIS A 462 -32.96 -13.26 0.84
N GLN A 463 -33.22 -14.00 1.92
CA GLN A 463 -34.46 -14.77 2.05
C GLN A 463 -35.71 -13.89 1.99
N LEU A 464 -35.72 -12.79 2.73
CA LEU A 464 -36.82 -11.85 2.73
C LEU A 464 -37.03 -11.25 1.34
N GLN A 465 -35.96 -10.86 0.66
CA GLN A 465 -36.03 -10.35 -0.71
C GLN A 465 -36.64 -11.38 -1.66
N LEU A 466 -36.25 -12.65 -1.57
CA LEU A 466 -36.83 -13.72 -2.39
C LEU A 466 -38.34 -13.87 -2.14
N VAL A 467 -38.77 -13.81 -0.89
CA VAL A 467 -40.20 -13.87 -0.53
C VAL A 467 -40.95 -12.66 -1.11
N VAL A 468 -40.43 -11.45 -0.94
CA VAL A 468 -41.04 -10.22 -1.48
C VAL A 468 -41.16 -10.28 -3.00
N VAL A 469 -40.11 -10.72 -3.70
CA VAL A 469 -40.13 -10.89 -5.16
C VAL A 469 -41.17 -11.93 -5.57
N SER A 470 -41.27 -13.05 -4.84
CA SER A 470 -42.26 -14.10 -5.12
C SER A 470 -43.68 -13.57 -4.95
N VAL A 471 -43.98 -12.87 -3.86
CA VAL A 471 -45.31 -12.29 -3.59
C VAL A 471 -45.66 -11.22 -4.62
N ALA A 472 -44.71 -10.36 -4.99
CA ALA A 472 -44.91 -9.35 -6.04
C ALA A 472 -45.27 -10.00 -7.38
N LYS A 473 -44.62 -11.12 -7.74
CA LYS A 473 -44.92 -11.89 -8.96
C LYS A 473 -46.30 -12.54 -8.95
N CYS A 474 -46.87 -12.82 -7.77
CA CYS A 474 -48.24 -13.32 -7.66
C CYS A 474 -49.29 -12.23 -7.93
N CYS A 475 -48.92 -10.95 -7.86
CA CYS A 475 -49.80 -9.84 -8.21
C CYS A 475 -49.56 -9.43 -9.68
N SER A 476 -50.54 -9.66 -10.54
CA SER A 476 -50.44 -9.32 -11.97
C SER A 476 -50.14 -7.84 -12.20
N SER A 477 -50.84 -6.94 -11.50
CA SER A 477 -50.64 -5.49 -11.65
C SER A 477 -49.23 -5.03 -11.27
N VAL A 478 -48.64 -5.61 -10.23
CA VAL A 478 -47.25 -5.30 -9.81
C VAL A 478 -46.26 -5.89 -10.81
N THR A 479 -46.51 -7.11 -11.29
CA THR A 479 -45.68 -7.76 -12.31
C THR A 479 -45.67 -6.96 -13.61
N ASP A 480 -46.84 -6.51 -14.08
CA ASP A 480 -46.99 -5.68 -15.27
C ASP A 480 -46.24 -4.36 -15.11
N PHE A 481 -46.36 -3.68 -13.97
CA PHE A 481 -45.63 -2.46 -13.67
C PHE A 481 -44.11 -2.62 -13.80
N PHE A 482 -43.54 -3.67 -13.20
CA PHE A 482 -42.10 -3.93 -13.30
C PHE A 482 -41.69 -4.33 -14.72
N ASN A 483 -42.50 -5.11 -15.44
CA ASN A 483 -42.25 -5.46 -16.84
C ASN A 483 -42.20 -4.22 -17.74
N TYR A 484 -43.16 -3.30 -17.61
CA TYR A 484 -43.15 -2.05 -18.37
C TYR A 484 -41.95 -1.18 -18.03
N THR A 485 -41.61 -1.08 -16.73
CA THR A 485 -40.46 -0.30 -16.28
C THR A 485 -39.16 -0.87 -16.85
N THR A 486 -38.96 -2.19 -16.80
CA THR A 486 -37.80 -2.86 -17.40
C THR A 486 -37.76 -2.66 -18.92
N LEU A 487 -38.90 -2.73 -19.61
CA LEU A 487 -38.97 -2.47 -21.05
C LEU A 487 -38.55 -1.04 -21.38
N ILE A 488 -39.02 -0.05 -20.62
CA ILE A 488 -38.66 1.36 -20.81
C ILE A 488 -37.16 1.53 -20.60
N VAL A 489 -36.61 1.05 -19.48
CA VAL A 489 -35.19 1.14 -19.14
C VAL A 489 -34.33 0.48 -20.21
N ASN A 490 -34.66 -0.74 -20.63
CA ASN A 490 -33.93 -1.44 -21.69
C ASN A 490 -34.00 -0.70 -23.03
N THR A 491 -35.17 -0.15 -23.38
CA THR A 491 -35.34 0.63 -24.62
C THR A 491 -34.48 1.89 -24.63
N VAL A 492 -34.43 2.61 -23.50
CA VAL A 492 -33.60 3.82 -23.34
C VAL A 492 -32.12 3.44 -23.39
N ASN A 493 -31.71 2.44 -22.60
CA ASN A 493 -30.30 2.02 -22.48
C ASN A 493 -29.75 1.34 -23.74
N ALA A 494 -30.59 0.76 -24.59
CA ALA A 494 -30.18 0.19 -25.87
C ALA A 494 -29.67 1.24 -26.89
N SER A 495 -29.78 2.54 -26.60
CA SER A 495 -29.27 3.60 -27.46
C SER A 495 -28.69 4.74 -26.64
N CYS A 496 -27.37 4.96 -26.77
CA CYS A 496 -26.71 6.12 -26.16
C CYS A 496 -27.40 7.44 -26.52
N LYS A 497 -27.92 7.57 -27.75
CA LYS A 497 -28.67 8.77 -28.18
C LYS A 497 -29.94 9.00 -27.37
N ARG A 498 -30.71 7.94 -27.07
CA ARG A 498 -31.95 8.06 -26.28
C ARG A 498 -31.64 8.35 -24.83
N HIS A 499 -30.61 7.71 -24.28
CA HIS A 499 -30.12 7.98 -22.95
C HIS A 499 -29.67 9.44 -22.79
N ASP A 500 -28.84 9.94 -23.71
CA ASP A 500 -28.34 11.32 -23.68
C ASP A 500 -29.47 12.35 -23.85
N GLN A 501 -30.43 12.08 -24.74
CA GLN A 501 -31.61 12.94 -24.93
C GLN A 501 -32.48 13.01 -23.67
N LEU A 502 -32.71 11.87 -23.01
CA LEU A 502 -33.48 11.83 -21.76
C LEU A 502 -32.75 12.56 -20.63
N ALA A 503 -31.44 12.36 -20.51
CA ALA A 503 -30.61 13.06 -19.52
C ALA A 503 -30.60 14.57 -19.76
N GLN A 504 -30.51 15.00 -21.02
CA GLN A 504 -30.55 16.41 -21.39
C GLN A 504 -31.92 17.05 -21.09
N GLN A 505 -33.03 16.39 -21.45
CA GLN A 505 -34.38 16.88 -21.13
C GLN A 505 -34.62 16.93 -19.61
N HIS A 506 -34.12 15.95 -18.87
CA HIS A 506 -34.18 15.97 -17.41
C HIS A 506 -33.37 17.13 -16.82
N HIS A 507 -32.16 17.37 -17.34
CA HIS A 507 -31.35 18.51 -16.95
C HIS A 507 -32.07 19.85 -17.21
N GLU A 508 -32.65 20.03 -18.40
CA GLU A 508 -33.42 21.23 -18.76
C GLU A 508 -34.65 21.42 -17.87
N ASN A 509 -35.37 20.34 -17.53
CA ASN A 509 -36.50 20.40 -16.61
C ASN A 509 -36.07 20.81 -15.20
N VAL A 510 -34.98 20.23 -14.67
CA VAL A 510 -34.43 20.59 -13.36
C VAL A 510 -33.96 22.04 -13.34
N VAL A 511 -33.28 22.52 -14.39
CA VAL A 511 -32.89 23.93 -14.52
C VAL A 511 -34.11 24.84 -14.51
N ARG A 512 -35.16 24.50 -15.26
CA ARG A 512 -36.41 25.26 -15.30
C ARG A 512 -37.13 25.28 -13.95
N GLU A 513 -37.21 24.15 -13.25
CA GLU A 513 -37.82 24.05 -11.91
C GLU A 513 -37.02 24.84 -10.87
N LEU A 514 -35.69 24.91 -11.00
CA LEU A 514 -34.81 25.77 -10.20
C LEU A 514 -35.03 27.26 -10.50
N GLU A 515 -35.19 27.62 -11.77
CA GLU A 515 -35.46 29.01 -12.20
C GLU A 515 -36.83 29.50 -11.76
N ASN A 516 -37.79 28.57 -11.60
CA ASN A 516 -39.15 28.86 -11.15
C ASN A 516 -39.33 28.78 -9.61
N ASP A 517 -38.26 28.56 -8.85
CA ASP A 517 -38.29 28.32 -7.39
C ASP A 517 -39.22 27.16 -6.94
N GLU A 518 -39.54 26.22 -7.85
CA GLU A 518 -40.36 25.04 -7.55
C GLU A 518 -39.55 23.97 -6.79
N ILE A 519 -38.22 23.98 -6.96
CA ILE A 519 -37.28 23.18 -6.20
C ILE A 519 -36.18 24.07 -5.60
N PHE A 520 -35.88 23.89 -4.31
CA PHE A 520 -34.81 24.64 -3.64
C PHE A 520 -33.44 24.05 -4.02
N SER A 521 -32.49 24.91 -4.43
CA SER A 521 -31.08 24.51 -4.57
C SER A 521 -30.44 24.26 -3.18
N GLY A 522 -30.67 23.08 -2.63
CA GLY A 522 -29.94 22.61 -1.46
C GLY A 522 -28.47 22.38 -1.81
N ARG A 523 -27.53 23.04 -1.12
CA ARG A 523 -26.11 22.68 -1.19
C ARG A 523 -25.89 21.39 -0.40
N GLY A 524 -25.81 20.25 -1.08
CA GLY A 524 -25.35 18.99 -0.47
C GLY A 524 -25.58 17.75 -1.33
N SER A 525 -24.48 17.05 -1.65
CA SER A 525 -24.39 15.74 -2.29
C SER A 525 -24.60 15.66 -3.80
N CYS A 526 -23.50 15.81 -4.55
CA CYS A 526 -23.33 15.10 -5.81
C CYS A 526 -23.30 13.59 -5.51
N LYS A 527 -24.45 12.92 -5.63
CA LYS A 527 -24.50 11.47 -5.75
C LYS A 527 -24.13 11.14 -7.19
N THR A 528 -22.89 10.73 -7.41
CA THR A 528 -22.56 9.87 -8.54
C THR A 528 -23.53 8.69 -8.51
N TRP A 529 -24.16 8.36 -9.63
CA TRP A 529 -25.07 7.22 -9.76
C TRP A 529 -24.32 5.90 -9.51
N GLY A 530 -24.15 5.56 -8.24
CA GLY A 530 -23.80 4.24 -7.75
C GLY A 530 -25.04 3.64 -7.12
N TYR A 531 -25.47 2.50 -7.63
CA TYR A 531 -26.59 1.73 -7.08
C TYR A 531 -26.36 1.50 -5.58
N SER A 532 -27.17 2.17 -4.77
CA SER A 532 -27.25 1.94 -3.32
C SER A 532 -28.02 0.64 -3.11
N LEU A 533 -27.32 -0.45 -2.84
CA LEU A 533 -27.92 -1.62 -2.20
C LEU A 533 -28.47 -1.16 -0.84
N GLY A 534 -29.79 -1.19 -0.72
CA GLY A 534 -30.49 -0.83 0.50
C GLY A 534 -30.23 -1.87 1.57
N VAL A 535 -29.52 -1.47 2.62
CA VAL A 535 -29.61 -2.10 3.93
C VAL A 535 -30.37 -1.12 4.81
N THR A 536 -31.64 -1.44 5.09
CA THR A 536 -32.41 -0.80 6.15
C THR A 536 -32.94 -1.87 7.08
N SER A 537 -32.46 -1.78 8.32
CA SER A 537 -32.98 -2.28 9.62
C SER A 537 -33.35 -3.75 9.76
#